data_AF-A0A2E8WK14-F1
#
_entry.id   AF-A0A2E8WK14-F1
#
_cell.length_a   1.000
_cell.length_b   1.000
_cell.length_c   1.000
_cell.angle_alpha   90.00
_cell.angle_beta   90.00
_cell.angle_gamma   90.00
#
_symmetry.space_group_name_H-M   'P 1'
#
loop_
_entity.id
_entity.type
_entity.pdbx_description
1 polymer ?
#
loop_
_entity_poly.entity_id
_entity_poly.type
_entity_poly.pdbx_seq_one_letter_code
_entity_poly.pdbx_strand_id
1 'polypeptide(L)'
;MWIGTDDFHMGTTDDEIKALREGIETAGFYVSSVALTMVWDNPICGPEDFVQERAIEIAACQIAAANLFGTDAFLVVTGRHSADNDVSAALNRIVSGFKRIDQVAADAGVKVGAETCPRLSFNLMTSLECTAFDEAVGNPAMGIYLDTANVTYSGYPSTSYVRLAMI
;
A
#
# COMPACT_ATOMS: atom_id res chain seq x y z
N MET A 1 -4.42 6.76 -9.03
CA MET A 1 -4.62 8.12 -8.44
C MET A 1 -3.80 8.24 -7.17
N TRP A 2 -3.14 9.37 -6.95
CA TRP A 2 -2.21 9.56 -5.83
C TRP A 2 -2.80 10.49 -4.77
N ILE A 3 -3.04 10.00 -3.55
CA ILE A 3 -3.49 10.84 -2.43
C ILE A 3 -2.30 11.66 -1.93
N GLY A 4 -2.51 12.96 -1.75
CA GLY A 4 -1.50 13.93 -1.30
C GLY A 4 -1.14 14.97 -2.36
N THR A 5 -1.92 15.07 -3.43
CA THR A 5 -1.84 16.17 -4.40
C THR A 5 -2.86 17.26 -4.06
N ASP A 6 -2.72 18.44 -4.66
CA ASP A 6 -3.65 19.55 -4.45
C ASP A 6 -5.10 19.17 -4.83
N ASP A 7 -5.26 18.39 -5.89
CA ASP A 7 -6.58 17.96 -6.38
C ASP A 7 -7.14 16.71 -5.66
N PHE A 8 -6.29 15.92 -4.99
CA PHE A 8 -6.70 14.68 -4.33
C PHE A 8 -5.90 14.43 -3.05
N HIS A 9 -6.53 14.67 -1.91
CA HIS A 9 -5.95 14.59 -0.57
C HIS A 9 -6.96 14.00 0.44
N MET A 10 -6.54 13.82 1.70
CA MET A 10 -7.38 13.23 2.77
C MET A 10 -8.67 14.01 3.10
N GLY A 11 -8.80 15.23 2.61
CA GLY A 11 -9.97 16.09 2.82
C GLY A 11 -10.86 16.19 1.59
N THR A 12 -10.48 15.57 0.47
CA THR A 12 -11.29 15.53 -0.74
C THR A 12 -12.55 14.72 -0.47
N THR A 13 -13.69 15.31 -0.76
CA THR A 13 -15.01 14.74 -0.54
C THR A 13 -15.36 13.67 -1.59
N ASP A 14 -16.31 12.81 -1.27
CA ASP A 14 -16.78 11.78 -2.21
C ASP A 14 -17.26 12.37 -3.55
N ASP A 15 -17.90 13.54 -3.53
CA ASP A 15 -18.40 14.20 -4.74
C ASP A 15 -17.26 14.81 -5.57
N GLU A 16 -16.22 15.33 -4.93
CA GLU A 16 -15.00 15.76 -5.63
C GLU A 16 -14.27 14.56 -6.25
N ILE A 17 -14.19 13.42 -5.57
CA ILE A 17 -13.60 12.19 -6.12
C ILE A 17 -14.40 11.69 -7.34
N LYS A 18 -15.75 11.71 -7.27
CA LYS A 18 -16.61 11.36 -8.42
C LYS A 18 -16.41 12.32 -9.59
N ALA A 19 -16.28 13.62 -9.33
CA ALA A 19 -16.01 14.61 -10.37
C ALA A 19 -14.64 14.38 -11.04
N LEU A 20 -13.61 14.04 -10.25
CA LEU A 20 -12.31 13.65 -10.78
C LEU A 20 -12.42 12.40 -11.67
N ARG A 21 -13.14 11.38 -11.21
CA ARG A 21 -13.40 10.18 -12.00
C ARG A 21 -14.08 10.50 -13.33
N GLU A 22 -15.14 11.30 -13.32
CA GLU A 22 -15.85 11.69 -14.54
C GLU A 22 -14.92 12.42 -15.52
N GLY A 23 -14.04 13.30 -15.02
CA GLY A 23 -13.02 13.95 -15.83
C GLY A 23 -12.04 12.96 -16.48
N ILE A 24 -11.58 11.95 -15.72
CA ILE A 24 -10.69 10.89 -16.20
C ILE A 24 -11.38 10.04 -17.29
N GLU A 25 -12.63 9.62 -17.05
CA GLU A 25 -13.42 8.83 -17.99
C GLU A 25 -13.75 9.61 -19.27
N THR A 26 -14.06 10.90 -19.15
CA THR A 26 -14.29 11.81 -20.29
C THR A 26 -13.03 11.94 -21.15
N ALA A 27 -11.85 11.92 -20.54
CA ALA A 27 -10.57 11.91 -21.25
C ALA A 27 -10.21 10.55 -21.87
N GLY A 28 -11.05 9.51 -21.68
CA GLY A 28 -10.84 8.17 -22.22
C GLY A 28 -9.90 7.29 -21.38
N PHE A 29 -9.67 7.64 -20.12
CA PHE A 29 -8.85 6.87 -19.19
C PHE A 29 -9.69 6.23 -18.08
N TYR A 30 -9.07 5.34 -17.33
CA TYR A 30 -9.61 4.76 -16.10
C TYR A 30 -8.53 4.71 -15.04
N VAL A 31 -8.94 4.69 -13.77
CA VAL A 31 -8.01 4.55 -12.65
C VAL A 31 -7.76 3.06 -12.43
N SER A 32 -6.49 2.65 -12.50
CA SER A 32 -6.10 1.25 -12.27
C SER A 32 -5.81 0.91 -10.81
N SER A 33 -5.42 1.90 -10.01
CA SER A 33 -5.13 1.74 -8.58
C SER A 33 -5.07 3.09 -7.86
N VAL A 34 -5.17 3.06 -6.53
CA VAL A 34 -4.91 4.22 -5.64
C VAL A 34 -3.57 4.06 -4.92
N ALA A 35 -2.80 5.13 -4.82
CA ALA A 35 -1.49 5.16 -4.16
C ALA A 35 -1.35 6.40 -3.27
N LEU A 36 -0.34 6.43 -2.39
CA LEU A 36 0.03 7.63 -1.65
C LEU A 36 1.45 7.60 -1.09
N THR A 37 1.96 8.78 -0.75
CA THR A 37 3.28 9.01 -0.11
C THR A 37 3.19 9.24 1.40
N MET A 38 2.03 9.62 1.96
CA MET A 38 1.90 10.04 3.38
C MET A 38 2.22 8.93 4.42
N VAL A 39 2.33 7.68 3.97
CA VAL A 39 2.83 6.55 4.78
C VAL A 39 4.28 6.73 5.22
N TRP A 40 5.08 7.61 4.61
CA TRP A 40 6.42 7.91 5.11
C TRP A 40 6.41 8.76 6.38
N ASP A 41 5.42 9.64 6.53
CA ASP A 41 5.21 10.42 7.76
C ASP A 41 4.47 9.60 8.84
N ASN A 42 3.75 8.56 8.41
CA ASN A 42 2.98 7.67 9.28
C ASN A 42 3.26 6.20 8.90
N PRO A 43 4.47 5.67 9.14
CA PRO A 43 4.82 4.33 8.71
C PRO A 43 4.02 3.30 9.49
N ILE A 44 3.48 2.30 8.79
CA ILE A 44 2.73 1.19 9.40
C ILE A 44 3.57 0.42 10.44
N CYS A 45 4.90 0.50 10.32
CA CYS A 45 5.88 -0.08 11.24
C CYS A 45 6.30 0.86 12.39
N GLY A 46 5.76 2.08 12.49
CA GLY A 46 6.13 3.05 13.53
C GLY A 46 5.86 2.48 14.94
N PRO A 47 6.76 2.65 15.93
CA PRO A 47 6.71 1.92 17.20
C PRO A 47 5.47 2.24 18.04
N GLU A 48 4.91 3.44 17.90
CA GLU A 48 3.76 3.88 18.67
C GLU A 48 2.44 3.49 17.99
N ASP A 49 1.46 3.07 18.78
CA ASP A 49 0.18 2.59 18.28
C ASP A 49 -0.58 3.66 17.49
N PHE A 50 -0.53 4.93 17.92
CA PHE A 50 -1.20 6.01 17.19
C PHE A 50 -0.66 6.22 15.76
N VAL A 51 0.62 5.89 15.50
CA VAL A 51 1.22 5.99 14.15
C VAL A 51 0.64 4.89 13.26
N GLN A 52 0.51 3.67 13.79
CA GLN A 52 -0.08 2.56 13.06
C GLN A 52 -1.59 2.76 12.86
N GLU A 53 -2.32 3.26 13.86
CA GLU A 53 -3.73 3.63 13.68
C GLU A 53 -3.90 4.65 12.56
N ARG A 54 -3.03 5.66 12.51
CA ARG A 54 -3.08 6.67 11.46
C ARG A 54 -2.80 6.08 10.07
N ALA A 55 -1.87 5.13 9.95
CA ALA A 55 -1.64 4.41 8.70
C ALA A 55 -2.89 3.62 8.25
N ILE A 56 -3.62 3.02 9.20
CA ILE A 56 -4.85 2.26 8.91
C ILE A 56 -6.01 3.17 8.51
N GLU A 57 -6.16 4.33 9.16
CA GLU A 57 -7.13 5.37 8.74
C GLU A 57 -6.87 5.84 7.31
N ILE A 58 -5.60 6.05 6.98
CA ILE A 58 -5.18 6.43 5.62
C ILE A 58 -5.53 5.32 4.62
N ALA A 59 -5.26 4.06 4.95
CA ALA A 59 -5.63 2.93 4.10
C ALA A 59 -7.16 2.80 3.92
N ALA A 60 -7.95 3.06 4.97
CA ALA A 60 -9.41 3.10 4.86
C ALA A 60 -9.90 4.19 3.89
N CYS A 61 -9.25 5.37 3.89
CA CYS A 61 -9.51 6.41 2.89
C CYS A 61 -9.14 5.95 1.47
N GLN A 62 -8.02 5.25 1.29
CA GLN A 62 -7.67 4.66 -0.01
C GLN A 62 -8.70 3.64 -0.50
N ILE A 63 -9.21 2.79 0.39
CA ILE A 63 -10.24 1.79 0.06
C ILE A 63 -11.54 2.48 -0.38
N ALA A 64 -11.97 3.53 0.35
CA ALA A 64 -13.14 4.31 -0.03
C ALA A 64 -12.93 4.99 -1.39
N ALA A 65 -11.77 5.61 -1.60
CA ALA A 65 -11.43 6.27 -2.86
C ALA A 65 -11.35 5.26 -4.02
N ALA A 66 -10.79 4.07 -3.82
CA ALA A 66 -10.71 3.02 -4.83
C ALA A 66 -12.10 2.67 -5.37
N ASN A 67 -13.06 2.43 -4.47
CA ASN A 67 -14.46 2.18 -4.82
C ASN A 67 -15.10 3.35 -5.60
N LEU A 68 -14.86 4.59 -5.18
CA LEU A 68 -15.39 5.77 -5.87
C LEU A 68 -14.78 5.93 -7.27
N PHE A 69 -13.48 5.71 -7.42
CA PHE A 69 -12.79 5.69 -8.71
C PHE A 69 -13.14 4.50 -9.59
N GLY A 70 -13.82 3.48 -9.06
CA GLY A 70 -14.17 2.26 -9.79
C GLY A 70 -13.00 1.30 -9.99
N THR A 71 -12.01 1.32 -9.10
CA THR A 71 -10.89 0.38 -9.05
C THR A 71 -10.99 -0.53 -7.83
N ASP A 72 -10.39 -1.71 -7.91
CA ASP A 72 -10.34 -2.72 -6.88
C ASP A 72 -8.94 -2.88 -6.28
N ALA A 73 -8.03 -1.92 -6.48
CA ALA A 73 -6.65 -2.04 -6.01
C ALA A 73 -6.10 -0.74 -5.42
N PHE A 74 -5.31 -0.89 -4.35
CA PHE A 74 -4.46 0.19 -3.83
C PHE A 74 -3.13 -0.37 -3.31
N LEU A 75 -2.14 0.51 -3.16
CA LEU A 75 -0.85 0.14 -2.58
C LEU A 75 -0.64 0.80 -1.21
N VAL A 76 0.16 0.15 -0.38
CA VAL A 76 0.65 0.65 0.91
C VAL A 76 2.15 0.41 0.97
N VAL A 77 2.92 1.46 1.30
CA VAL A 77 4.34 1.32 1.62
C VAL A 77 4.49 0.85 3.06
N THR A 78 5.33 -0.16 3.25
CA THR A 78 5.61 -0.78 4.56
C THR A 78 6.35 0.13 5.55
N GLY A 79 7.03 1.17 5.06
CA GLY A 79 7.93 1.99 5.85
C GLY A 79 9.23 1.26 6.23
N ARG A 80 10.02 1.89 7.10
CA ARG A 80 11.36 1.42 7.49
C ARG A 80 11.48 1.35 9.02
N HIS A 81 12.26 0.39 9.50
CA HIS A 81 12.66 0.29 10.90
C HIS A 81 13.48 1.52 11.36
N SER A 82 13.45 1.81 12.66
CA SER A 82 14.18 2.92 13.27
C SER A 82 15.09 2.43 14.39
N ALA A 83 15.80 3.33 15.06
CA ALA A 83 16.54 2.96 16.27
C ALA A 83 15.60 2.52 17.41
N ASP A 84 14.37 3.04 17.41
CA ASP A 84 13.35 2.79 18.45
C ASP A 84 12.50 1.55 18.15
N ASN A 85 12.56 1.03 16.92
CA ASN A 85 11.91 -0.21 16.52
C ASN A 85 12.85 -1.03 15.63
N ASP A 86 13.45 -2.09 16.20
CA ASP A 86 14.35 -2.96 15.46
C ASP A 86 13.66 -3.67 14.28
N VAL A 87 14.46 -4.31 13.43
CA VAL A 87 13.95 -4.97 12.21
C VAL A 87 12.85 -5.98 12.52
N SER A 88 12.98 -6.77 13.59
CA SER A 88 12.02 -7.82 13.91
C SER A 88 10.71 -7.23 14.41
N ALA A 89 10.79 -6.25 15.31
CA ALA A 89 9.62 -5.59 15.84
C ALA A 89 8.92 -4.72 14.76
N ALA A 90 9.67 -4.11 13.84
CA ALA A 90 9.12 -3.43 12.67
C ALA A 90 8.36 -4.40 11.75
N LEU A 91 8.95 -5.55 11.40
CA LEU A 91 8.29 -6.58 10.57
C LEU A 91 7.01 -7.10 11.23
N ASN A 92 7.03 -7.37 12.54
CA ASN A 92 5.82 -7.78 13.26
C ASN A 92 4.71 -6.72 13.19
N ARG A 93 5.07 -5.44 13.29
CA ARG A 93 4.11 -4.34 13.16
C ARG A 93 3.58 -4.22 11.73
N ILE A 94 4.43 -4.37 10.72
CA ILE A 94 4.00 -4.39 9.31
C ILE A 94 2.97 -5.51 9.10
N VAL A 95 3.28 -6.75 9.50
CA VAL A 95 2.36 -7.89 9.36
C VAL A 95 1.04 -7.62 10.11
N SER A 96 1.10 -7.14 11.36
CA SER A 96 -0.10 -6.81 12.13
C SER A 96 -0.96 -5.74 11.46
N GLY A 97 -0.34 -4.66 10.98
CA GLY A 97 -1.03 -3.58 10.30
C GLY A 97 -1.67 -4.05 8.99
N PHE A 98 -0.94 -4.82 8.17
CA PHE A 98 -1.49 -5.38 6.93
C PHE A 98 -2.63 -6.35 7.19
N LYS A 99 -2.61 -7.17 8.25
CA LYS A 99 -3.78 -8.01 8.61
C LYS A 99 -5.04 -7.18 8.85
N ARG A 100 -4.90 -6.03 9.50
CA ARG A 100 -6.02 -5.12 9.81
C ARG A 100 -6.52 -4.43 8.55
N ILE A 101 -5.61 -3.93 7.72
CA ILE A 101 -5.95 -3.30 6.43
C ILE A 101 -6.61 -4.32 5.51
N ASP A 102 -6.04 -5.52 5.43
CA ASP A 102 -6.52 -6.57 4.53
C ASP A 102 -7.94 -7.00 4.85
N GLN A 103 -8.27 -7.14 6.14
CA GLN A 103 -9.65 -7.45 6.54
C GLN A 103 -10.65 -6.40 6.04
N VAL A 104 -10.31 -5.11 6.19
CA VAL A 104 -11.16 -4.01 5.72
C VAL A 104 -11.23 -3.97 4.19
N ALA A 105 -10.11 -4.24 3.51
CA ALA A 105 -10.04 -4.28 2.06
C ALA A 105 -10.89 -5.42 1.48
N ALA A 106 -10.76 -6.63 2.04
CA ALA A 106 -11.54 -7.80 1.67
C ALA A 106 -13.05 -7.57 1.81
N ASP A 107 -13.49 -6.98 2.93
CA ASP A 107 -14.90 -6.64 3.17
C ASP A 107 -15.43 -5.62 2.16
N ALA A 108 -14.56 -4.74 1.67
CA ALA A 108 -14.87 -3.72 0.66
C ALA A 108 -14.70 -4.21 -0.79
N GLY A 109 -14.25 -5.45 -1.01
CA GLY A 109 -13.98 -5.97 -2.35
C GLY A 109 -12.77 -5.33 -3.05
N VAL A 110 -11.84 -4.77 -2.28
CA VAL A 110 -10.62 -4.10 -2.76
C VAL A 110 -9.40 -4.91 -2.32
N LYS A 111 -8.35 -4.91 -3.14
CA LYS A 111 -7.08 -5.58 -2.87
C LYS A 111 -6.01 -4.59 -2.43
N VAL A 112 -5.15 -5.01 -1.49
CA VAL A 112 -4.09 -4.18 -0.91
C VAL A 112 -2.70 -4.71 -1.23
N GLY A 113 -1.93 -3.93 -1.98
CA GLY A 113 -0.59 -4.27 -2.41
C GLY A 113 0.47 -3.70 -1.48
N ALA A 114 1.31 -4.55 -0.89
CA ALA A 114 2.51 -4.08 -0.19
C ALA A 114 3.57 -3.69 -1.23
N GLU A 115 3.95 -2.41 -1.27
CA GLU A 115 4.92 -1.93 -2.25
C GLU A 115 6.35 -2.36 -1.92
N THR A 116 7.06 -2.88 -2.92
CA THR A 116 8.49 -3.21 -2.80
C THR A 116 9.36 -1.97 -2.90
N CYS A 117 9.92 -1.51 -1.77
CA CYS A 117 10.86 -0.38 -1.70
C CYS A 117 12.19 -0.76 -1.02
N PRO A 118 12.97 -1.75 -1.51
CA PRO A 118 14.02 -2.41 -0.72
C PRO A 118 15.07 -1.47 -0.13
N ARG A 119 15.56 -0.50 -0.90
CA ARG A 119 16.58 0.46 -0.44
C ARG A 119 16.08 1.49 0.56
N LEU A 120 14.77 1.78 0.57
CA LEU A 120 14.17 2.77 1.46
C LEU A 120 13.61 2.11 2.73
N SER A 121 12.92 0.99 2.56
CA SER A 121 12.21 0.27 3.62
C SER A 121 13.09 -0.76 4.35
N PHE A 122 14.12 -1.30 3.69
CA PHE A 122 14.94 -2.41 4.20
C PHE A 122 14.09 -3.63 4.63
N ASN A 123 13.04 -3.91 3.86
CA ASN A 123 12.18 -5.09 3.95
C ASN A 123 11.61 -5.40 2.54
N LEU A 124 10.99 -6.57 2.37
CA LEU A 124 10.47 -7.05 1.09
C LEU A 124 11.57 -7.03 -0.02
N MET A 125 12.80 -7.34 0.37
CA MET A 125 14.00 -7.19 -0.47
C MET A 125 14.22 -8.34 -1.43
N THR A 126 13.54 -9.47 -1.23
CA THR A 126 13.63 -10.64 -2.11
C THR A 126 12.25 -11.23 -2.32
N SER A 127 12.07 -12.02 -3.38
CA SER A 127 10.81 -12.73 -3.58
C SER A 127 10.49 -13.71 -2.46
N LEU A 128 11.51 -14.28 -1.80
CA LEU A 128 11.30 -15.13 -0.63
C LEU A 128 10.75 -14.34 0.57
N GLU A 129 11.28 -13.14 0.83
CA GLU A 129 10.74 -12.26 1.88
C GLU A 129 9.31 -11.84 1.57
N CYS A 130 9.01 -11.55 0.30
CA CYS A 130 7.67 -11.23 -0.15
C CYS A 130 6.68 -12.39 0.04
N THR A 131 7.06 -13.63 -0.32
CA THR A 131 6.22 -14.82 -0.07
C THR A 131 6.01 -15.05 1.41
N ALA A 132 7.07 -14.98 2.22
CA ALA A 132 6.94 -15.16 3.67
C ALA A 132 6.04 -14.09 4.31
N PHE A 133 6.10 -12.85 3.80
CA PHE A 133 5.23 -11.77 4.23
C PHE A 133 3.77 -12.02 3.85
N ASP A 134 3.51 -12.45 2.61
CA ASP A 134 2.19 -12.84 2.12
C ASP A 134 1.55 -13.95 2.97
N GLU A 135 2.30 -15.02 3.20
CA GLU A 135 1.89 -16.12 4.07
C GLU A 135 1.66 -15.67 5.53
N ALA A 136 2.47 -14.74 6.04
CA ALA A 136 2.34 -14.25 7.41
C ALA A 136 1.09 -13.38 7.62
N VAL A 137 0.67 -12.61 6.61
CA VAL A 137 -0.59 -11.85 6.63
C VAL A 137 -1.79 -12.81 6.44
N GLY A 138 -1.72 -13.71 5.46
CA GLY A 138 -2.57 -14.89 5.36
C GLY A 138 -4.05 -14.63 5.04
N ASN A 139 -4.37 -13.59 4.25
CA ASN A 139 -5.75 -13.19 3.94
C ASN A 139 -5.88 -12.79 2.45
N PRO A 140 -6.99 -13.14 1.75
CA PRO A 140 -7.15 -13.05 0.29
C PRO A 140 -7.00 -11.68 -0.40
N ALA A 141 -7.17 -10.55 0.28
CA ALA A 141 -7.09 -9.25 -0.38
C ALA A 141 -5.63 -8.78 -0.57
N MET A 142 -4.66 -9.46 0.04
CA MET A 142 -3.27 -9.04 0.07
C MET A 142 -2.49 -9.63 -1.09
N GLY A 143 -1.47 -8.89 -1.50
CA GLY A 143 -0.44 -9.33 -2.42
C GLY A 143 0.69 -8.30 -2.50
N ILE A 144 1.60 -8.52 -3.44
CA ILE A 144 2.79 -7.67 -3.57
C ILE A 144 2.58 -6.68 -4.71
N TYR A 145 2.75 -5.38 -4.41
CA TYR A 145 2.78 -4.33 -5.42
C TYR A 145 4.24 -4.14 -5.88
N LEU A 146 4.62 -4.85 -6.95
CA LEU A 146 6.00 -4.84 -7.42
C LEU A 146 6.34 -3.53 -8.14
N ASP A 147 7.06 -2.65 -7.46
CA ASP A 147 7.74 -1.54 -8.11
C ASP A 147 9.08 -2.03 -8.69
N THR A 148 9.05 -2.33 -10.00
CA THR A 148 10.23 -2.79 -10.74
C THR A 148 11.36 -1.77 -10.77
N ALA A 149 11.07 -0.46 -10.69
CA ALA A 149 12.07 0.58 -10.64
C ALA A 149 12.77 0.58 -9.28
N ASN A 150 12.02 0.53 -8.19
CA ASN A 150 12.57 0.45 -6.83
C ASN A 150 13.42 -0.82 -6.61
N VAL A 151 12.94 -1.98 -7.06
CA VAL A 151 13.66 -3.25 -6.95
C VAL A 151 14.97 -3.23 -7.75
N THR A 152 14.90 -2.79 -9.01
CA THR A 152 16.08 -2.71 -9.89
C THR A 152 17.11 -1.71 -9.37
N TYR A 153 16.66 -0.53 -8.93
CA TYR A 153 17.52 0.50 -8.35
C TYR A 153 18.21 0.05 -7.06
N SER A 154 17.56 -0.84 -6.31
CA SER A 154 18.10 -1.42 -5.08
C SER A 154 19.12 -2.54 -5.34
N GLY A 155 19.35 -2.91 -6.60
CA GLY A 155 20.28 -3.98 -6.99
C GLY A 155 19.68 -5.38 -6.97
N TYR A 156 18.36 -5.52 -6.82
CA TYR A 156 17.67 -6.80 -6.81
C TYR A 156 17.08 -7.14 -8.19
N PRO A 157 17.08 -8.42 -8.60
CA PRO A 157 16.57 -8.80 -9.92
C PRO A 157 15.05 -8.83 -9.91
N SER A 158 14.39 -7.87 -10.56
CA SER A 158 12.93 -7.79 -10.67
C SER A 158 12.29 -9.06 -11.26
N THR A 159 13.00 -9.76 -12.15
CA THR A 159 12.56 -11.04 -12.73
C THR A 159 12.31 -12.14 -11.70
N SER A 160 12.98 -12.08 -10.54
CA SER A 160 12.80 -13.05 -9.45
C SER A 160 11.46 -12.91 -8.70
N TYR A 161 10.75 -11.78 -8.88
CA TYR A 161 9.47 -11.47 -8.26
C TYR A 161 8.26 -11.84 -9.12
N VAL A 162 8.46 -12.09 -10.42
CA VAL A 162 7.39 -12.31 -11.41
C VAL A 162 6.51 -13.55 -11.10
N ARG A 163 6.96 -14.43 -10.20
CA ARG A 163 6.20 -15.61 -9.75
C ARG A 163 5.31 -15.35 -8.53
N LEU A 164 5.32 -14.14 -7.96
CA LEU A 164 4.47 -13.78 -6.83
C LEU A 164 3.06 -13.45 -7.31
N ALA A 165 2.06 -13.66 -6.45
CA ALA A 165 0.74 -13.09 -6.64
C ALA A 165 0.86 -11.57 -6.51
N MET A 166 0.87 -10.90 -7.67
CA MET A 166 0.89 -9.44 -7.75
C MET A 166 -0.54 -8.94 -7.93
N ILE A 167 -0.80 -7.78 -7.35
CA ILE A 167 -2.08 -7.09 -7.45
C ILE A 167 -2.05 -6.08 -8.58
#